data_AF-A0A6L4A257-F1
#
_entry.id   AF-A0A6L4A257-F1
#
_cell.length_a   1.000
_cell.length_b   1.000
_cell.length_c   1.000
_cell.angle_alpha   90.00
_cell.angle_beta   90.00
_cell.angle_gamma   90.00
#
_symmetry.space_group_name_H-M   'P 1'
#
loop_
_entity.id
_entity.type
_entity.pdbx_description
1 polymer ?
#
loop_
_entity_poly.entity_id
_entity_poly.type
_entity_poly.pdbx_seq_one_letter_code
_entity_poly.pdbx_strand_id
1 'polypeptide(L)'
;GGRSNATRVLAEAAADGVTINRGVCPIQEVGHSGLEARCAGVRSVFEEAGIPLDGLTISNDGTESAGVLADYFTANPDTNAAFFLGPTPAGSFNLYLQEAGRAPREIYATTHDTSSEIYQMIKDGYLLQAIDQQPYLQGFETIMWLYLNSRYALAPGGDILTGPGVIDGSNVDAIIELTAAGYR
;
A
#
# COMPACT_ATOMS: atom_id res chain seq x y z
N GLY A 1 -2.72 -5.91 6.09
CA GLY A 1 -2.24 -5.06 4.98
C GLY A 1 -1.72 -5.90 3.84
N GLY A 2 -0.45 -6.33 3.92
CA GLY A 2 0.25 -7.07 2.86
C GLY A 2 -0.55 -8.19 2.16
N ARG A 3 -1.11 -9.14 2.91
CA ARG A 3 -1.95 -10.21 2.34
C ARG A 3 -3.14 -9.66 1.53
N SER A 4 -3.85 -8.66 2.05
CA SER A 4 -4.99 -8.02 1.36
C SER A 4 -4.57 -7.41 0.02
N ASN A 5 -3.45 -6.68 0.02
CA ASN A 5 -2.90 -6.09 -1.20
C ASN A 5 -2.53 -7.16 -2.25
N ALA A 6 -1.83 -8.21 -1.84
CA ALA A 6 -1.48 -9.31 -2.74
C ALA A 6 -2.71 -10.05 -3.29
N THR A 7 -3.68 -10.37 -2.43
CA THR A 7 -4.92 -11.01 -2.87
C THR A 7 -5.69 -10.13 -3.84
N ARG A 8 -5.75 -8.80 -3.61
CA ARG A 8 -6.40 -7.87 -4.55
C ARG A 8 -5.72 -7.90 -5.91
N VAL A 9 -4.39 -7.79 -5.95
CA VAL A 9 -3.63 -7.84 -7.21
C VAL A 9 -3.94 -9.11 -8.00
N LEU A 10 -3.90 -10.28 -7.36
CA LEU A 10 -4.16 -11.56 -8.04
C LEU A 10 -5.61 -11.68 -8.53
N ALA A 11 -6.59 -11.28 -7.71
CA ALA A 11 -8.01 -11.36 -8.07
C ALA A 11 -8.34 -10.46 -9.27
N GLU A 12 -7.78 -9.26 -9.26
CA GLU A 12 -8.03 -8.22 -10.24
C GLU A 12 -7.28 -8.50 -11.56
N ALA A 13 -6.07 -9.05 -11.51
CA ALA A 13 -5.38 -9.59 -12.70
C ALA A 13 -6.15 -10.75 -13.33
N ALA A 14 -6.67 -11.67 -12.51
CA ALA A 14 -7.48 -12.77 -13.01
C ALA A 14 -8.79 -12.28 -13.68
N ALA A 15 -9.43 -11.26 -13.12
CA ALA A 15 -10.63 -10.64 -13.69
C ALA A 15 -10.36 -10.02 -15.07
N ASP A 16 -9.19 -9.42 -15.24
CA ASP A 16 -8.74 -8.83 -16.52
C ASP A 16 -8.15 -9.87 -17.49
N GLY A 17 -8.06 -11.14 -17.10
CA GLY A 17 -7.47 -12.21 -17.91
C GLY A 17 -5.94 -12.12 -18.03
N VAL A 18 -5.28 -11.49 -17.06
CA VAL A 18 -3.83 -11.31 -16.99
C VAL A 18 -3.22 -12.26 -15.95
N THR A 19 -2.10 -12.88 -16.30
CA THR A 19 -1.29 -13.68 -15.37
C THR A 19 -0.23 -12.81 -14.72
N ILE A 20 -0.14 -12.84 -13.39
CA ILE A 20 0.98 -12.22 -12.66
C ILE A 20 2.19 -13.15 -12.71
N ASN A 21 3.30 -12.66 -13.25
CA ASN A 21 4.51 -13.46 -13.49
C ASN A 21 5.55 -13.27 -12.38
N ARG A 22 5.70 -12.03 -11.90
CA ARG A 22 6.63 -11.65 -10.85
C ARG A 22 6.12 -10.39 -10.17
N GLY A 23 6.32 -10.30 -8.86
CA GLY A 23 6.04 -9.10 -8.07
C GLY A 23 7.30 -8.48 -7.48
N VAL A 24 7.20 -7.22 -7.07
CA VAL A 24 8.20 -6.53 -6.26
C VAL A 24 7.57 -5.88 -5.03
N CYS A 25 8.24 -5.96 -3.88
CA CYS A 25 7.86 -5.26 -2.65
C CYS A 25 9.00 -4.34 -2.20
N PRO A 26 8.99 -3.05 -2.64
CA PRO A 26 10.01 -2.09 -2.26
C PRO A 26 9.88 -1.66 -0.79
N ILE A 27 11.01 -1.60 -0.08
CA ILE A 27 11.12 -1.20 1.33
C ILE A 27 11.99 0.05 1.43
N GLN A 28 11.41 1.15 1.92
CA GLN A 28 12.08 2.45 2.08
C GLN A 28 12.91 2.58 3.36
N GLU A 29 12.66 1.71 4.35
CA GLU A 29 13.39 1.68 5.62
C GLU A 29 13.66 0.23 6.02
N VAL A 30 14.83 -0.28 5.64
CA VAL A 30 15.24 -1.67 5.92
C VAL A 30 15.32 -1.90 7.43
N GLY A 31 14.74 -3.01 7.88
CA GLY A 31 14.70 -3.35 9.31
C GLY A 31 13.54 -2.70 10.09
N HIS A 32 12.73 -1.85 9.45
CA HIS A 32 11.49 -1.36 10.06
C HIS A 32 10.46 -2.49 10.14
N SER A 33 10.18 -2.99 11.35
CA SER A 33 9.35 -4.19 11.58
C SER A 33 7.98 -4.14 10.90
N GLY A 34 7.32 -3.00 10.89
CA GLY A 34 6.04 -2.81 10.20
C GLY A 34 6.12 -2.99 8.68
N LEU A 35 7.18 -2.50 8.03
CA LEU A 35 7.38 -2.61 6.59
C LEU A 35 7.74 -4.05 6.20
N GLU A 36 8.63 -4.67 6.97
CA GLU A 36 9.00 -6.08 6.81
C GLU A 36 7.78 -6.99 6.95
N ALA A 37 6.92 -6.75 7.96
CA ALA A 37 5.69 -7.51 8.16
C ALA A 37 4.68 -7.31 7.00
N ARG A 38 4.57 -6.10 6.45
CA ARG A 38 3.74 -5.82 5.28
C ARG A 38 4.25 -6.62 4.07
N CYS A 39 5.54 -6.59 3.75
CA CYS A 39 6.10 -7.39 2.66
C CYS A 39 6.04 -8.90 2.90
N ALA A 40 6.24 -9.37 4.14
CA ALA A 40 6.07 -10.78 4.49
C ALA A 40 4.62 -11.26 4.22
N GLY A 41 3.64 -10.40 4.51
CA GLY A 41 2.24 -10.66 4.15
C GLY A 41 2.04 -10.83 2.65
N VAL A 42 2.65 -9.97 1.82
CA VAL A 42 2.61 -10.11 0.35
C VAL A 42 3.28 -11.43 -0.07
N ARG A 43 4.48 -11.69 0.46
CA ARG A 43 5.28 -12.88 0.17
C ARG A 43 4.49 -14.16 0.42
N SER A 44 3.77 -14.26 1.54
CA SER A 44 2.97 -15.45 1.86
C SER A 44 1.93 -15.78 0.78
N VAL A 45 1.27 -14.78 0.21
CA VAL A 45 0.26 -14.98 -0.85
C VAL A 45 0.92 -15.36 -2.17
N PHE A 46 2.07 -14.75 -2.49
CA PHE A 46 2.83 -15.04 -3.70
C PHE A 46 3.46 -16.44 -3.68
N GLU A 47 3.98 -16.87 -2.53
CA GLU A 47 4.48 -18.23 -2.30
C GLU A 47 3.37 -19.27 -2.44
N GLU A 48 2.18 -19.02 -1.84
CA GLU A 48 1.00 -19.88 -2.00
C GLU A 48 0.58 -20.01 -3.48
N ALA A 49 0.77 -18.96 -4.29
CA ALA A 49 0.47 -18.94 -5.72
C ALA A 49 1.62 -19.45 -6.61
N GLY A 50 2.81 -19.73 -6.05
CA GLY A 50 4.00 -20.12 -6.81
C GLY A 50 4.60 -18.99 -7.67
N ILE A 51 4.36 -17.73 -7.31
CA ILE A 51 4.81 -16.54 -8.05
C ILE A 51 6.02 -15.93 -7.31
N PRO A 52 7.14 -15.63 -7.99
CA PRO A 52 8.28 -14.96 -7.36
C PRO A 52 7.92 -13.54 -6.89
N LEU A 53 8.41 -13.17 -5.71
CA LEU A 53 8.32 -11.82 -5.17
C LEU A 53 9.73 -11.32 -4.78
N ASP A 54 10.17 -10.26 -5.44
CA ASP A 54 11.44 -9.62 -5.13
C ASP A 54 11.30 -8.63 -3.97
N GLY A 55 12.30 -8.61 -3.10
CA GLY A 55 12.52 -7.48 -2.20
C GLY A 55 13.40 -6.44 -2.91
N LEU A 56 13.06 -5.17 -2.77
CA LEU A 56 13.85 -4.07 -3.34
C LEU A 56 14.08 -3.01 -2.25
N THR A 57 15.32 -2.59 -2.04
CA THR A 57 15.60 -1.47 -1.14
C THR A 57 15.46 -0.16 -1.92
N ILE A 58 14.66 0.75 -1.39
CA ILE A 58 14.53 2.13 -1.87
C ILE A 58 14.79 3.09 -0.71
N SER A 59 14.74 4.40 -0.94
CA SER A 59 14.88 5.41 0.10
C SER A 59 13.54 6.13 0.35
N ASN A 60 13.53 7.10 1.27
CA ASN A 60 12.41 8.03 1.43
C ASN A 60 12.53 9.26 0.50
N ASP A 61 13.47 9.27 -0.45
CA ASP A 61 13.56 10.28 -1.50
C ASP A 61 12.75 9.83 -2.73
N GLY A 62 11.81 10.68 -3.13
CA GLY A 62 10.86 10.38 -4.20
C GLY A 62 11.53 10.12 -5.56
N THR A 63 12.49 10.96 -5.91
CA THR A 63 13.17 10.95 -7.23
C THR A 63 14.22 9.86 -7.29
N GLU A 64 15.02 9.71 -6.24
CA GLU A 64 15.99 8.61 -6.14
C GLU A 64 15.28 7.25 -6.28
N SER A 65 14.19 7.06 -5.54
CA SER A 65 13.43 5.81 -5.56
C SER A 65 12.75 5.57 -6.91
N ALA A 66 12.33 6.61 -7.64
CA ALA A 66 11.81 6.47 -9.00
C ALA A 66 12.88 5.93 -9.96
N GLY A 67 14.12 6.42 -9.84
CA GLY A 67 15.26 5.90 -10.61
C GLY A 67 15.56 4.43 -10.29
N VAL A 68 15.55 4.05 -9.01
CA VAL A 68 15.73 2.65 -8.59
C VAL A 68 14.62 1.74 -9.14
N LEU A 69 13.37 2.20 -9.13
CA LEU A 69 12.25 1.47 -9.74
C LEU A 69 12.45 1.32 -11.25
N ALA A 70 12.89 2.37 -11.95
CA ALA A 70 13.15 2.32 -13.38
C ALA A 70 14.24 1.29 -13.73
N ASP A 71 15.34 1.27 -12.98
CA ASP A 71 16.41 0.28 -13.14
C ASP A 71 15.91 -1.14 -12.87
N TYR A 72 15.13 -1.33 -11.80
CA TYR A 72 14.55 -2.62 -11.45
C TYR A 72 13.63 -3.17 -12.56
N PHE A 73 12.68 -2.36 -13.05
CA PHE A 73 11.76 -2.78 -14.12
C PHE A 73 12.46 -2.98 -15.46
N THR A 74 13.58 -2.28 -15.71
CA THR A 74 14.42 -2.52 -16.88
C THR A 74 15.14 -3.86 -16.80
N ALA A 75 15.66 -4.21 -15.61
CA ALA A 75 16.34 -5.49 -15.38
C ALA A 75 15.37 -6.68 -15.29
N ASN A 76 14.10 -6.44 -14.92
CA ASN A 76 13.07 -7.45 -14.70
C ASN A 76 11.81 -7.15 -15.54
N PRO A 77 11.89 -7.26 -16.87
CA PRO A 77 10.79 -6.85 -17.77
C PRO A 77 9.53 -7.71 -17.64
N ASP A 78 9.59 -8.86 -16.95
CA ASP A 78 8.45 -9.72 -16.66
C ASP A 78 7.72 -9.36 -15.34
N THR A 79 8.23 -8.43 -14.54
CA THR A 79 7.56 -7.96 -13.32
C THR A 79 6.32 -7.13 -13.67
N ASN A 80 5.15 -7.61 -13.26
CA ASN A 80 3.86 -6.96 -13.52
C ASN A 80 2.99 -6.79 -12.26
N ALA A 81 3.58 -6.95 -11.06
CA ALA A 81 2.95 -6.61 -9.80
C ALA A 81 3.89 -5.80 -8.89
N ALA A 82 3.36 -4.82 -8.17
CA ALA A 82 4.13 -4.00 -7.24
C ALA A 82 3.37 -3.69 -5.94
N PHE A 83 4.06 -3.74 -4.80
CA PHE A 83 3.47 -3.59 -3.47
C PHE A 83 4.19 -2.52 -2.68
N PHE A 84 3.64 -1.31 -2.69
CA PHE A 84 4.21 -0.17 -1.99
C PHE A 84 3.76 -0.12 -0.53
N LEU A 85 4.58 0.50 0.31
CA LEU A 85 4.42 0.47 1.76
C LEU A 85 4.18 1.85 2.36
N GLY A 86 3.72 2.81 1.58
CA GLY A 86 3.43 4.16 2.03
C GLY A 86 3.19 5.13 0.86
N PRO A 87 2.84 6.39 1.14
CA PRO A 87 2.59 7.39 0.12
C PRO A 87 3.85 7.75 -0.66
N THR A 88 5.01 7.92 0.01
CA THR A 88 6.26 8.29 -0.66
C THR A 88 6.71 7.23 -1.68
N PRO A 89 6.82 5.92 -1.34
CA PRO A 89 7.14 4.88 -2.33
C PRO A 89 6.16 4.81 -3.51
N ALA A 90 4.85 5.00 -3.25
CA ALA A 90 3.85 4.98 -4.31
C ALA A 90 3.91 6.25 -5.20
N GLY A 91 4.26 7.41 -4.64
CA GLY A 91 4.54 8.62 -5.41
C GLY A 91 5.77 8.48 -6.31
N SER A 92 6.84 7.83 -5.83
CA SER A 92 8.00 7.47 -6.67
C SER A 92 7.62 6.57 -7.84
N PHE A 93 6.70 5.63 -7.61
CA PHE A 93 6.16 4.80 -8.68
C PHE A 93 5.32 5.60 -9.67
N ASN A 94 4.50 6.54 -9.20
CA ASN A 94 3.77 7.46 -10.08
C ASN A 94 4.71 8.24 -11.00
N LEU A 95 5.80 8.79 -10.45
CA LEU A 95 6.82 9.49 -11.22
C LEU A 95 7.45 8.56 -12.28
N TYR A 96 7.86 7.35 -11.90
CA TYR A 96 8.38 6.34 -12.82
C TYR A 96 7.39 6.04 -13.96
N LEU A 97 6.10 5.81 -13.64
CA LEU A 97 5.08 5.49 -14.64
C LEU A 97 4.94 6.63 -15.67
N GLN A 98 4.95 7.89 -15.21
CA GLN A 98 4.85 9.06 -16.07
C GLN A 98 6.06 9.19 -16.99
N GLU A 99 7.28 9.05 -16.45
CA GLU A 99 8.52 9.14 -17.22
C GLU A 99 8.67 8.00 -18.24
N ALA A 100 8.23 6.80 -17.87
CA ALA A 100 8.26 5.62 -18.73
C ALA A 100 7.06 5.56 -19.70
N GLY A 101 6.09 6.48 -19.61
CA GLY A 101 4.90 6.49 -20.45
C GLY A 101 4.01 5.26 -20.29
N ARG A 102 3.94 4.69 -19.09
CA ARG A 102 3.19 3.48 -18.76
C ARG A 102 1.72 3.77 -18.56
N ALA A 103 0.86 2.96 -19.17
CA ALA A 103 -0.59 3.06 -18.98
C ALA A 103 -1.04 2.42 -17.65
N PRO A 104 -2.22 2.81 -17.13
CA PRO A 104 -2.85 2.11 -16.03
C PRO A 104 -2.97 0.61 -16.32
N ARG A 105 -2.85 -0.22 -15.27
CA ARG A 105 -2.99 -1.68 -15.33
C ARG A 105 -1.90 -2.41 -16.16
N GLU A 106 -0.86 -1.73 -16.66
CA GLU A 106 0.36 -2.42 -17.14
C GLU A 106 1.14 -3.09 -16.01
N ILE A 107 1.14 -2.45 -14.83
CA ILE A 107 1.69 -2.99 -13.59
C ILE A 107 0.58 -2.95 -12.54
N TYR A 108 0.27 -4.09 -11.95
CA TYR A 108 -0.78 -4.24 -10.94
C TYR A 108 -0.22 -3.83 -9.59
N ALA A 109 -0.54 -2.61 -9.16
CA ALA A 109 0.04 -2.01 -7.98
C ALA A 109 -0.97 -1.75 -6.87
N THR A 110 -0.49 -1.83 -5.63
CA THR A 110 -1.23 -1.46 -4.41
C THR A 110 -0.29 -0.75 -3.45
N THR A 111 -0.85 -0.03 -2.48
CA THR A 111 -0.04 0.65 -1.46
C THR A 111 -0.59 0.48 -0.03
N HIS A 112 0.16 0.97 0.94
CA HIS A 112 -0.31 1.24 2.29
C HIS A 112 -0.41 2.74 2.50
N ASP A 113 -1.28 3.12 3.43
CA ASP A 113 -1.54 4.48 3.84
C ASP A 113 -2.08 5.34 2.68
N THR A 114 -2.45 6.59 2.97
CA THR A 114 -3.25 7.42 2.05
C THR A 114 -2.66 8.81 1.88
N SER A 115 -2.95 9.42 0.74
CA SER A 115 -2.73 10.84 0.45
C SER A 115 -3.64 11.25 -0.71
N SER A 116 -3.75 12.56 -0.98
CA SER A 116 -4.49 13.05 -2.16
C SER A 116 -3.96 12.44 -3.47
N GLU A 117 -2.65 12.23 -3.57
CA GLU A 117 -2.04 11.59 -4.73
C GLU A 117 -2.45 10.11 -4.84
N ILE A 118 -2.46 9.37 -3.73
CA ILE A 118 -2.89 7.96 -3.72
C ILE A 118 -4.35 7.82 -4.15
N TYR A 119 -5.22 8.70 -3.66
CA TYR A 119 -6.62 8.70 -4.08
C TYR A 119 -6.76 8.94 -5.58
N GLN A 120 -5.98 9.87 -6.13
CA GLN A 120 -5.99 10.14 -7.57
C GLN A 120 -5.46 8.95 -8.38
N MET A 121 -4.36 8.33 -7.95
CA MET A 121 -3.82 7.12 -8.60
C MET A 121 -4.81 5.94 -8.58
N ILE A 122 -5.62 5.82 -7.52
CA ILE A 122 -6.71 4.82 -7.47
C ILE A 122 -7.79 5.14 -8.50
N LYS A 123 -8.22 6.41 -8.58
CA LYS A 123 -9.23 6.85 -9.57
C LYS A 123 -8.76 6.66 -11.00
N ASP A 124 -7.47 6.90 -11.26
CA ASP A 124 -6.86 6.77 -12.57
C ASP A 124 -6.49 5.31 -12.91
N GLY A 125 -6.66 4.37 -11.98
CA GLY A 125 -6.42 2.94 -12.18
C GLY A 125 -4.95 2.51 -12.11
N TYR A 126 -4.05 3.38 -11.68
CA TYR A 126 -2.63 3.06 -11.46
C TYR A 126 -2.40 2.29 -10.14
N LEU A 127 -3.25 2.52 -9.14
CA LEU A 127 -3.30 1.73 -7.92
C LEU A 127 -4.65 1.04 -7.80
N LEU A 128 -4.66 -0.22 -7.37
CA LEU A 128 -5.89 -0.96 -7.15
C LEU A 128 -6.57 -0.66 -5.83
N GLN A 129 -5.75 -0.50 -4.80
CA GLN A 129 -6.21 -0.14 -3.47
C GLN A 129 -5.08 0.44 -2.63
N ALA A 130 -5.48 1.11 -1.55
CA ALA A 130 -4.64 1.45 -0.42
C ALA A 130 -5.17 0.79 0.85
N ILE A 131 -4.25 0.39 1.73
CA ILE A 131 -4.57 -0.05 3.09
C ILE A 131 -4.45 1.12 4.04
N ASP A 132 -5.58 1.63 4.51
CA ASP A 132 -5.63 2.66 5.53
C ASP A 132 -5.51 2.06 6.94
N GLN A 133 -4.62 2.62 7.75
CA GLN A 133 -4.45 2.28 9.17
C GLN A 133 -5.21 3.24 10.12
N GLN A 134 -5.93 4.21 9.57
CA GLN A 134 -6.74 5.19 10.28
C GLN A 134 -5.96 5.90 11.40
N PRO A 135 -4.92 6.71 11.06
CA PRO A 135 -4.08 7.37 12.06
C PRO A 135 -4.88 8.30 13.00
N TYR A 136 -6.00 8.85 12.54
CA TYR A 136 -6.92 9.60 13.40
C TYR A 136 -7.42 8.76 14.58
N LEU A 137 -7.84 7.52 14.35
CA LEU A 137 -8.28 6.60 15.41
C LEU A 137 -7.12 6.24 16.33
N GLN A 138 -5.92 6.01 15.78
CA GLN A 138 -4.74 5.71 16.59
C GLN A 138 -4.44 6.85 17.59
N GLY A 139 -4.56 8.10 17.16
CA GLY A 139 -4.42 9.25 18.06
C GLY A 139 -5.59 9.38 19.05
N PHE A 140 -6.83 9.35 18.54
CA PHE A 140 -8.04 9.58 19.34
C PHE A 140 -8.25 8.49 20.41
N GLU A 141 -8.24 7.22 20.00
CA GLU A 141 -8.49 6.09 20.90
C GLU A 141 -7.41 6.00 21.97
N THR A 142 -6.15 6.26 21.63
CA THR A 142 -5.05 6.29 22.61
C THR A 142 -5.34 7.28 23.73
N ILE A 143 -5.70 8.53 23.40
CA ILE A 143 -6.01 9.55 24.42
C ILE A 143 -7.26 9.17 25.22
N MET A 144 -8.28 8.62 24.56
CA MET A 144 -9.50 8.19 25.24
C MET A 144 -9.25 7.05 26.23
N TRP A 145 -8.44 6.04 25.86
CA TRP A 145 -8.08 4.95 26.76
C TRP A 145 -7.23 5.43 27.94
N LEU A 146 -6.29 6.36 27.71
CA LEU A 146 -5.55 6.98 28.80
C LEU A 146 -6.46 7.73 29.77
N TYR A 147 -7.45 8.47 29.26
CA TYR A 147 -8.46 9.16 30.08
C TYR A 147 -9.29 8.17 30.90
N LEU A 148 -9.85 7.15 30.25
CA LEU A 148 -10.69 6.14 30.90
C LEU A 148 -9.92 5.36 31.97
N ASN A 149 -8.67 5.02 31.69
CA ASN A 149 -7.79 4.36 32.66
C ASN A 149 -7.51 5.26 33.86
N SER A 150 -7.11 6.50 33.62
CA SER A 150 -6.77 7.45 34.69
C SER A 150 -7.96 7.79 35.58
N ARG A 151 -9.18 7.88 35.04
CA ARG A 151 -10.37 8.29 35.78
C ARG A 151 -11.14 7.13 36.40
N TYR A 152 -11.13 5.97 35.75
CA TYR A 152 -12.07 4.89 36.07
C TYR A 152 -11.41 3.50 36.13
N ALA A 153 -10.08 3.41 35.99
CA ALA A 153 -9.33 2.14 35.93
C ALA A 153 -9.83 1.19 34.83
N LEU A 154 -10.45 1.72 33.78
CA LEU A 154 -10.86 0.97 32.60
C LEU A 154 -9.66 0.77 31.67
N ALA A 155 -9.57 -0.39 31.05
CA ALA A 155 -8.54 -0.72 30.07
C ALA A 155 -9.15 -1.61 28.98
N PRO A 156 -8.61 -1.60 27.75
CA PRO A 156 -9.05 -2.54 26.73
C PRO A 156 -8.67 -3.97 27.15
N GLY A 157 -9.51 -4.93 26.77
CA GLY A 157 -9.29 -6.35 27.05
C GLY A 157 -8.25 -7.02 26.14
N GLY A 158 -7.70 -6.29 25.18
CA GLY A 158 -6.73 -6.77 24.17
C GLY A 158 -6.38 -5.67 23.17
N ASP A 159 -5.80 -6.06 22.04
CA ASP A 159 -5.42 -5.14 20.98
C ASP A 159 -6.63 -4.44 20.37
N ILE A 160 -6.46 -3.16 20.02
CA ILE A 160 -7.47 -2.36 19.34
C ILE A 160 -6.99 -2.12 17.92
N LEU A 161 -7.70 -2.72 16.97
CA LEU A 161 -7.34 -2.66 15.57
C LEU A 161 -8.03 -1.45 14.92
N THR A 162 -7.23 -0.52 14.41
CA THR A 162 -7.70 0.64 13.62
C THR A 162 -7.70 0.37 12.11
N GLY A 163 -7.58 -0.90 11.72
CA GLY A 163 -7.47 -1.33 10.34
C GLY A 163 -7.18 -2.83 10.23
N PRO A 164 -6.96 -3.34 9.00
CA PRO A 164 -6.82 -2.60 7.75
C PRO A 164 -8.16 -2.15 7.13
N GLY A 165 -8.32 -0.85 6.88
CA GLY A 165 -9.39 -0.31 6.04
C GLY A 165 -8.98 -0.36 4.57
N VAL A 166 -9.81 -0.92 3.69
CA VAL A 166 -9.53 -0.95 2.24
C VAL A 166 -10.14 0.28 1.58
N ILE A 167 -9.32 1.00 0.82
CA ILE A 167 -9.75 2.10 -0.04
C ILE A 167 -9.48 1.71 -1.48
N ASP A 168 -10.51 1.66 -2.30
CA ASP A 168 -10.44 1.30 -3.71
C ASP A 168 -11.44 2.12 -4.54
N GLY A 169 -11.56 1.81 -5.83
CA GLY A 169 -12.46 2.53 -6.74
C GLY A 169 -13.94 2.53 -6.32
N SER A 170 -14.36 1.64 -5.42
CA SER A 170 -15.75 1.60 -4.94
C SER A 170 -16.08 2.65 -3.87
N ASN A 171 -15.06 3.18 -3.18
CA ASN A 171 -15.26 4.08 -2.05
C ASN A 171 -14.37 5.33 -2.04
N VAL A 172 -13.35 5.43 -2.90
CA VAL A 172 -12.35 6.51 -2.88
C VAL A 172 -12.95 7.92 -2.93
N ASP A 173 -14.03 8.13 -3.69
CA ASP A 173 -14.69 9.44 -3.77
C ASP A 173 -15.29 9.88 -2.40
N ALA A 174 -15.92 8.96 -1.67
CA ALA A 174 -16.43 9.26 -0.34
C ALA A 174 -15.31 9.54 0.67
N ILE A 175 -14.16 8.88 0.52
CA ILE A 175 -12.98 9.13 1.36
C ILE A 175 -12.41 10.53 1.08
N ILE A 176 -12.32 10.93 -0.19
CA ILE A 176 -11.85 12.26 -0.58
C ILE A 176 -12.70 13.34 0.11
N GLU A 177 -14.03 13.19 0.11
CA GLU A 177 -14.94 14.12 0.81
C GLU A 177 -14.66 14.19 2.32
N LEU A 178 -14.44 13.04 2.97
CA LEU A 178 -14.12 12.97 4.40
C LEU A 178 -12.75 13.56 4.74
N THR A 179 -11.74 13.36 3.89
CA THR A 179 -10.42 13.96 4.04
C THR A 179 -10.50 15.49 3.86
N ALA A 180 -11.25 15.98 2.88
CA ALA A 180 -11.49 17.41 2.70
C ALA A 180 -12.20 18.05 3.92
N ALA A 181 -13.04 17.28 4.61
CA ALA A 181 -13.69 17.70 5.84
C ALA A 181 -12.82 17.51 7.11
N GLY A 182 -11.62 16.93 7.01
CA GLY A 182 -10.68 16.75 8.13
C GLY A 182 -10.94 15.53 9.01
N TYR A 183 -11.71 14.54 8.54
CA TYR A 183 -12.02 13.32 9.29
C TYR A 183 -11.12 12.12 8.93
N ARG A 184 -10.35 12.23 7.85
CA ARG A 184 -9.52 11.14 7.30
C ARG A 184 -8.17 11.63 6.84
#